data_AF-A0A924LG53-F1
#
_entry.id   AF-A0A924LG53-F1
#
_cell.length_a   1.000
_cell.length_b   1.000
_cell.length_c   1.000
_cell.angle_alpha   90.00
_cell.angle_beta   90.00
_cell.angle_gamma   90.00
#
_symmetry.space_group_name_H-M   'P 1'
#
loop_
_entity.id
_entity.type
_entity.pdbx_description
1 polymer ?
#
loop_
_entity_poly.entity_id
_entity_poly.type
_entity_poly.pdbx_seq_one_letter_code
_entity_poly.pdbx_strand_id
1 'polypeptide(L)'
;ATSVSGTPNLPEIPTIDRFAGTVAHSSRFAVPETWRGRNVFVFGTGTSAHDIAQELHGNGAHVTMVQRSPTLVVNVEPSAQLYDGIYYGNGPTLADRDLINTSFPLPVLKQAHKMLTEQARAIDAPLLAGLKKIGFRLEFGEDGTGWPLKYRTRGGGYYFNVGCSELLIQGKIGLIQYNDIASFVSGGVAMKDGRMLLGDLVVLATGYKGPDHLTASLFGADVAVRVGKVWGFDDKQELSNMWMPTSQTGLWFTGGSFAQCRIYSRYLAMQIKAREVGLI
;
A
#
# COMPACT_ATOMS: atom_id res chain seq x y z
N ALA A 1 3.10 -0.37 20.86
CA ALA A 1 2.64 -0.01 19.50
C ALA A 1 3.34 -0.92 18.50
N THR A 2 2.60 -1.85 17.91
CA THR A 2 3.10 -2.87 16.96
C THR A 2 2.67 -2.44 15.56
N SER A 3 3.61 -1.96 14.74
CA SER A 3 3.34 -1.37 13.40
C SER A 3 2.36 -2.21 12.56
N VAL A 4 1.48 -1.55 11.79
CA VAL A 4 0.53 -2.19 10.85
C VAL A 4 1.22 -2.84 9.64
N SER A 5 2.51 -2.58 9.46
CA SER A 5 3.35 -3.11 8.36
C SER A 5 4.61 -3.80 8.91
N GLY A 6 4.45 -4.64 9.93
CA GLY A 6 5.60 -5.25 10.64
C GLY A 6 6.16 -6.53 10.01
N THR A 7 5.35 -7.31 9.29
CA THR A 7 5.77 -8.62 8.75
C THR A 7 5.86 -8.60 7.23
N PRO A 8 7.05 -8.77 6.63
CA PRO A 8 7.21 -8.86 5.18
C PRO A 8 6.30 -9.91 4.54
N ASN A 9 5.71 -9.56 3.40
CA ASN A 9 4.98 -10.52 2.59
C ASN A 9 5.94 -11.10 1.54
N LEU A 10 6.35 -12.35 1.73
CA LEU A 10 7.22 -13.08 0.81
C LEU A 10 6.36 -14.04 -0.02
N PRO A 11 5.92 -13.66 -1.23
CA PRO A 11 5.19 -14.59 -2.08
C PRO A 11 6.13 -15.69 -2.58
N GLU A 12 5.59 -16.88 -2.78
CA GLU A 12 6.26 -17.90 -3.58
C GLU A 12 6.38 -17.41 -5.02
N ILE A 13 7.61 -17.32 -5.51
CA ILE A 13 7.91 -16.93 -6.89
C ILE A 13 8.53 -18.15 -7.56
N PRO A 14 7.84 -18.79 -8.52
CA PRO A 14 8.37 -19.97 -9.20
C PRO A 14 9.74 -19.71 -9.81
N THR A 15 10.64 -20.67 -9.64
CA THR A 15 12.01 -20.68 -10.19
C THR A 15 12.96 -19.60 -9.67
N ILE A 16 12.54 -18.72 -8.76
CA ILE A 16 13.42 -17.65 -8.23
C ILE A 16 14.68 -18.19 -7.55
N ASP A 17 14.63 -19.42 -7.04
CA ASP A 17 15.75 -20.19 -6.50
C ASP A 17 16.88 -20.42 -7.52
N ARG A 18 16.60 -20.30 -8.81
CA ARG A 18 17.60 -20.43 -9.90
C ARG A 18 18.35 -19.13 -10.18
N PHE A 19 17.91 -18.00 -9.65
CA PHE A 19 18.57 -16.71 -9.82
C PHE A 19 19.83 -16.66 -8.94
N ALA A 20 20.99 -16.46 -9.53
CA ALA A 20 22.26 -16.46 -8.80
C ALA A 20 22.60 -15.08 -8.17
N GLY A 21 21.88 -14.02 -8.56
CA GLY A 21 22.01 -12.70 -7.98
C GLY A 21 21.36 -12.58 -6.60
N THR A 22 21.43 -11.38 -6.02
CA THR A 22 20.88 -11.14 -4.68
C THR A 22 19.36 -11.02 -4.73
N VAL A 23 18.66 -11.69 -3.80
CA VAL A 23 17.21 -11.49 -3.59
C VAL A 23 17.00 -10.90 -2.20
N ALA A 24 16.35 -9.73 -2.13
CA ALA A 24 16.08 -9.05 -0.86
C ALA A 24 14.64 -8.51 -0.82
N HIS A 25 13.99 -8.60 0.33
CA HIS A 25 12.74 -7.86 0.55
C HIS A 25 13.02 -6.39 0.81
N SER A 26 12.10 -5.51 0.40
CA SER A 26 12.23 -4.05 0.57
C SER A 26 12.56 -3.63 2.02
N SER A 27 12.02 -4.35 3.01
CA SER A 27 12.29 -4.11 4.43
C SER A 27 13.73 -4.38 4.89
N ARG A 28 14.55 -5.02 4.06
CA ARG A 28 15.96 -5.35 4.35
C ARG A 28 16.92 -4.74 3.31
N PHE A 29 16.38 -3.94 2.38
CA PHE A 29 17.17 -3.22 1.39
C PHE A 29 17.80 -2.00 2.06
N ALA A 30 19.13 -1.87 2.04
CA ALA A 30 19.83 -0.86 2.85
C ALA A 30 20.96 -0.10 2.14
N VAL A 31 21.34 -0.44 0.90
CA VAL A 31 22.50 0.19 0.23
C VAL A 31 22.31 0.31 -1.29
N PRO A 32 21.61 1.35 -1.79
CA PRO A 32 21.40 1.54 -3.22
C PRO A 32 22.68 1.80 -4.03
N GLU A 33 23.72 2.39 -3.43
CA GLU A 33 24.99 2.76 -4.08
C GLU A 33 25.78 1.55 -4.59
N THR A 34 25.61 0.39 -3.93
CA THR A 34 26.26 -0.87 -4.30
C THR A 34 25.83 -1.34 -5.70
N TRP A 35 24.68 -0.85 -6.19
CA TRP A 35 24.06 -1.30 -7.43
C TRP A 35 24.28 -0.35 -8.62
N ARG A 36 25.19 0.62 -8.49
CA ARG A 36 25.57 1.51 -9.59
C ARG A 36 26.05 0.71 -10.81
N GLY A 37 25.48 1.01 -11.98
CA GLY A 37 25.77 0.32 -13.25
C GLY A 37 25.27 -1.12 -13.35
N ARG A 38 24.60 -1.63 -12.30
CA ARG A 38 24.06 -3.01 -12.26
C ARG A 38 22.61 -3.04 -12.71
N ASN A 39 22.16 -4.20 -13.17
CA ASN A 39 20.77 -4.41 -13.58
C ASN A 39 19.95 -4.88 -12.38
N VAL A 40 18.86 -4.19 -12.08
CA VAL A 40 18.04 -4.46 -10.88
C VAL A 40 16.58 -4.61 -11.25
N PHE A 41 15.96 -5.68 -10.75
CA PHE A 41 14.52 -5.88 -10.83
C PHE A 41 13.84 -5.48 -9.52
N VAL A 42 12.84 -4.61 -9.59
CA VAL A 42 11.99 -4.24 -8.45
C VAL A 42 10.61 -4.86 -8.63
N PHE A 43 10.29 -5.87 -7.83
CA PHE A 43 9.05 -6.63 -7.91
C PHE A 43 7.94 -5.96 -7.11
N GLY A 44 6.97 -5.40 -7.82
CA GLY A 44 5.88 -4.62 -7.26
C GLY A 44 5.76 -3.26 -7.93
N THR A 45 4.61 -2.62 -7.72
CA THR A 45 4.35 -1.26 -8.21
C THR A 45 3.64 -0.40 -7.15
N GLY A 46 3.66 -0.79 -5.88
CA GLY A 46 3.15 0.07 -4.80
C GLY A 46 4.15 1.18 -4.42
N THR A 47 3.88 1.88 -3.32
CA THR A 47 4.77 2.94 -2.79
C THR A 47 6.23 2.51 -2.66
N SER A 48 6.52 1.45 -1.89
CA SER A 48 7.91 1.00 -1.70
C SER A 48 8.63 0.65 -3.00
N ALA A 49 7.91 0.15 -4.01
CA ALA A 49 8.52 -0.21 -5.28
C ALA A 49 8.96 1.04 -6.06
N HIS A 50 8.12 2.08 -6.10
CA HIS A 50 8.45 3.33 -6.76
C HIS A 50 9.57 4.07 -6.05
N ASP A 51 9.52 4.17 -4.71
CA ASP A 51 10.57 4.86 -3.93
C ASP A 51 11.93 4.19 -4.14
N ILE A 52 11.99 2.86 -4.00
CA ILE A 52 13.23 2.09 -4.20
C ILE A 52 13.71 2.17 -5.65
N ALA A 53 12.79 2.09 -6.63
CA ALA A 53 13.16 2.19 -8.03
C ALA A 53 13.75 3.56 -8.37
N GLN A 54 13.14 4.64 -7.85
CA GLN A 54 13.62 6.00 -8.01
C GLN A 54 14.98 6.21 -7.34
N GLU A 55 15.18 5.69 -6.12
CA GLU A 55 16.43 5.77 -5.38
C GLU A 55 17.57 4.99 -6.07
N LEU A 56 17.31 3.76 -6.51
CA LEU A 56 18.26 2.93 -7.26
C LEU A 56 18.66 3.61 -8.58
N HIS A 57 17.69 4.11 -9.33
CA HIS A 57 17.95 4.84 -10.58
C HIS A 57 18.76 6.12 -10.31
N GLY A 58 18.42 6.89 -9.28
CA GLY A 58 19.16 8.08 -8.87
C GLY A 58 20.63 7.79 -8.51
N ASN A 59 20.92 6.57 -8.03
CA ASN A 59 22.27 6.09 -7.74
C ASN A 59 22.96 5.40 -8.94
N GLY A 60 22.33 5.40 -10.11
CA GLY A 60 22.91 4.92 -11.37
C GLY A 60 22.72 3.43 -11.66
N ALA A 61 21.79 2.75 -10.99
CA ALA A 61 21.39 1.40 -11.34
C ALA A 61 20.48 1.38 -12.58
N HIS A 62 20.52 0.31 -13.36
CA HIS A 62 19.60 0.05 -14.47
C HIS A 62 18.36 -0.68 -13.93
N VAL A 63 17.32 0.08 -13.61
CA VAL A 63 16.14 -0.43 -12.90
C VAL A 63 15.05 -0.87 -13.86
N THR A 64 14.49 -2.05 -13.62
CA THR A 64 13.25 -2.54 -14.26
C THR A 64 12.22 -2.89 -13.19
N MET A 65 11.06 -2.24 -13.22
CA MET A 65 9.93 -2.57 -12.36
C MET A 65 9.11 -3.72 -12.94
N VAL A 66 8.70 -4.66 -12.09
CA VAL A 66 7.91 -5.84 -12.46
C VAL A 66 6.50 -5.71 -11.91
N GLN A 67 5.52 -5.52 -12.80
CA GLN A 67 4.13 -5.36 -12.43
C GLN A 67 3.36 -6.69 -12.51
N ARG A 68 2.85 -7.16 -11.37
CA ARG A 68 1.98 -8.34 -11.32
C ARG A 68 0.49 -8.01 -11.37
N SER A 69 0.09 -7.00 -10.61
CA SER A 69 -1.30 -6.56 -10.49
C SER A 69 -1.40 -5.07 -10.85
N PRO A 70 -2.57 -4.60 -11.29
CA PRO A 70 -2.80 -3.17 -11.47
C PRO A 70 -2.53 -2.39 -10.17
N THR A 71 -2.17 -1.11 -10.32
CA THR A 71 -1.93 -0.20 -9.18
C THR A 71 -2.67 1.11 -9.40
N LEU A 72 -3.15 1.70 -8.31
CA LEU A 72 -3.66 3.06 -8.31
C LEU A 72 -2.50 4.05 -8.19
N VAL A 73 -2.30 4.88 -9.21
CA VAL A 73 -1.33 5.98 -9.19
C VAL A 73 -2.09 7.30 -9.15
N VAL A 74 -1.66 8.21 -8.28
CA VAL A 74 -2.21 9.56 -8.13
C VAL A 74 -1.09 10.51 -7.74
N ASN A 75 -1.02 11.72 -8.31
CA ASN A 75 -0.04 12.71 -7.88
C ASN A 75 -0.28 13.15 -6.44
N VAL A 76 0.79 13.37 -5.67
CA VAL A 76 0.67 13.98 -4.33
C VAL A 76 -0.06 15.32 -4.44
N GLU A 77 0.38 16.16 -5.37
CA GLU A 77 -0.21 17.48 -5.61
C GLU A 77 -0.73 17.62 -7.05
N PRO A 78 -1.94 18.19 -7.24
CA PRO A 78 -2.96 18.48 -6.22
C PRO A 78 -3.87 17.27 -5.93
N SER A 79 -3.74 16.18 -6.69
CA SER A 79 -4.77 15.14 -6.85
C SER A 79 -5.03 14.30 -5.59
N ALA A 80 -3.99 13.88 -4.85
CA ALA A 80 -4.16 13.13 -3.62
C ALA A 80 -4.75 13.98 -2.48
N GLN A 81 -4.49 15.29 -2.48
CA GLN A 81 -4.94 16.22 -1.44
C GLN A 81 -6.43 16.57 -1.55
N LEU A 82 -7.09 16.28 -2.68
CA LEU A 82 -8.53 16.53 -2.85
C LEU A 82 -9.39 15.86 -1.75
N TYR A 83 -8.95 14.72 -1.23
CA TYR A 83 -9.66 13.98 -0.17
C TYR A 83 -9.49 14.62 1.21
N ASP A 84 -8.43 15.39 1.41
CA ASP A 84 -8.09 16.05 2.66
C ASP A 84 -8.36 17.56 2.60
N GLY A 85 -9.09 18.04 1.57
CA GLY A 85 -9.42 19.44 1.34
C GLY A 85 -9.94 20.18 2.58
N ILE A 86 -10.69 19.49 3.44
CA ILE A 86 -11.24 20.04 4.69
C ILE A 86 -10.17 20.46 5.71
N TYR A 87 -8.98 19.88 5.64
CA TYR A 87 -7.85 20.19 6.52
C TYR A 87 -7.04 21.40 6.06
N TYR A 88 -7.28 21.91 4.85
CA TYR A 88 -6.59 23.06 4.29
C TYR A 88 -7.39 24.36 4.47
N GLY A 89 -6.67 25.49 4.46
CA GLY A 89 -7.27 26.83 4.45
C GLY A 89 -8.02 27.23 5.73
N ASN A 90 -8.77 28.32 5.59
CA ASN A 90 -9.66 28.84 6.63
C ASN A 90 -10.93 28.00 6.65
N GLY A 91 -11.14 27.25 7.73
CA GLY A 91 -12.27 26.34 7.86
C GLY A 91 -12.66 26.15 9.32
N PRO A 92 -13.50 25.15 9.61
CA PRO A 92 -13.93 24.87 10.97
C PRO A 92 -12.75 24.39 11.83
N THR A 93 -12.96 24.28 13.14
CA THR A 93 -11.88 23.92 14.06
C THR A 93 -11.32 22.52 13.74
N LEU A 94 -10.09 22.22 14.18
CA LEU A 94 -9.52 20.88 13.98
C LEU A 94 -10.42 19.76 14.53
N ALA A 95 -11.10 20.01 15.66
CA ALA A 95 -12.05 19.08 16.25
C ALA A 95 -13.24 18.80 15.33
N ASP A 96 -13.80 19.84 14.72
CA ASP A 96 -14.90 19.70 13.76
C ASP A 96 -14.44 19.00 12.48
N ARG A 97 -13.23 19.30 11.99
CA ARG A 97 -12.63 18.63 10.82
C ARG A 97 -12.48 17.13 11.04
N ASP A 98 -11.99 16.72 12.20
CA ASP A 98 -11.85 15.32 12.56
C ASP A 98 -13.20 14.61 12.73
N LEU A 99 -14.18 15.30 13.32
CA LEU A 99 -15.53 14.78 13.43
C LEU A 99 -16.11 14.54 12.03
N ILE A 100 -16.03 15.54 11.15
CA ILE A 100 -16.48 15.42 9.76
C ILE A 100 -15.76 14.28 9.04
N ASN A 101 -14.45 14.10 9.22
CA ASN A 101 -13.69 13.02 8.59
C ASN A 101 -14.15 11.61 9.03
N THR A 102 -14.64 11.48 10.26
CA THR A 102 -14.92 10.18 10.91
C THR A 102 -16.41 9.87 11.04
N SER A 103 -17.31 10.81 10.74
CA SER A 103 -18.76 10.66 10.97
C SER A 103 -19.59 10.30 9.73
N PHE A 104 -18.99 10.14 8.55
CA PHE A 104 -19.74 9.80 7.33
C PHE A 104 -20.08 8.31 7.28
N PRO A 105 -21.36 7.94 7.06
CA PRO A 105 -21.72 6.57 6.73
C PRO A 105 -20.98 6.10 5.47
N LEU A 106 -20.46 4.86 5.51
CA LEU A 106 -19.63 4.33 4.43
C LEU A 106 -20.27 4.41 3.03
N PRO A 107 -21.59 4.15 2.83
CA PRO A 107 -22.20 4.31 1.51
C PRO A 107 -22.13 5.74 0.96
N VAL A 108 -22.30 6.75 1.83
CA VAL A 108 -22.20 8.17 1.44
C VAL A 108 -20.74 8.52 1.15
N LEU A 109 -19.81 8.05 2.00
CA LEU A 109 -18.38 8.24 1.80
C LEU A 109 -17.92 7.65 0.47
N LYS A 110 -18.38 6.44 0.11
CA LYS A 110 -18.09 5.80 -1.19
C LYS A 110 -18.53 6.69 -2.35
N GLN A 111 -19.74 7.25 -2.32
CA GLN A 111 -20.21 8.13 -3.39
C GLN A 111 -19.40 9.42 -3.52
N ALA A 112 -19.12 10.09 -2.39
CA ALA A 112 -18.26 11.29 -2.39
C ALA A 112 -16.87 10.99 -2.95
N HIS A 113 -16.28 9.85 -2.56
CA HIS A 113 -14.96 9.43 -3.02
C HIS A 113 -14.91 9.10 -4.51
N LYS A 114 -15.99 8.58 -5.11
CA LYS A 114 -16.05 8.39 -6.57
C LYS A 114 -15.91 9.70 -7.31
N MET A 115 -16.65 10.73 -6.88
CA MET A 115 -16.59 12.07 -7.46
C MET A 115 -15.17 12.67 -7.36
N LEU A 116 -14.54 12.56 -6.18
CA LEU A 116 -13.16 13.01 -5.98
C LEU A 116 -12.15 12.21 -6.82
N THR A 117 -12.38 10.91 -7.01
CA THR A 117 -11.53 10.06 -7.84
C THR A 117 -11.63 10.46 -9.31
N GLU A 118 -12.83 10.76 -9.81
CA GLU A 118 -13.02 11.26 -11.17
C GLU A 118 -12.31 12.60 -11.38
N GLN A 119 -12.43 13.52 -10.43
CA GLN A 119 -11.72 14.80 -10.46
C GLN A 119 -10.19 14.62 -10.45
N ALA A 120 -9.67 13.79 -9.54
CA ALA A 120 -8.24 13.47 -9.48
C ALA A 120 -7.74 12.88 -10.82
N ARG A 121 -8.51 11.98 -11.43
CA ARG A 121 -8.18 11.38 -12.73
C ARG A 121 -8.20 12.38 -13.87
N ALA A 122 -9.09 13.37 -13.83
CA ALA A 122 -9.13 14.42 -14.83
C ALA A 122 -7.89 15.32 -14.74
N ILE A 123 -7.46 15.67 -13.52
CA ILE A 123 -6.23 16.43 -13.28
C ILE A 123 -4.99 15.62 -13.73
N ASP A 124 -4.91 14.35 -13.31
CA ASP A 124 -3.77 13.48 -13.61
C ASP A 124 -3.84 12.86 -15.01
N ALA A 125 -4.78 13.26 -15.88
CA ALA A 125 -5.02 12.63 -17.17
C ALA A 125 -3.73 12.49 -18.03
N PRO A 126 -2.84 13.51 -18.13
CA PRO A 126 -1.58 13.36 -18.86
C PRO A 126 -0.67 12.26 -18.30
N LEU A 127 -0.52 12.21 -16.96
CA LEU A 127 0.27 11.20 -16.26
C LEU A 127 -0.28 9.79 -16.52
N LEU A 128 -1.58 9.62 -16.29
CA LEU A 128 -2.26 8.34 -16.43
C LEU A 128 -2.23 7.84 -17.88
N ALA A 129 -2.36 8.74 -18.86
CA ALA A 129 -2.22 8.40 -20.27
C ALA A 129 -0.79 7.95 -20.62
N GLY A 130 0.23 8.64 -20.10
CA GLY A 130 1.63 8.25 -20.26
C GLY A 130 1.91 6.86 -19.70
N LEU A 131 1.44 6.57 -18.49
CA LEU A 131 1.57 5.25 -17.86
C LEU A 131 0.88 4.15 -18.68
N LYS A 132 -0.34 4.39 -19.16
CA LYS A 132 -1.04 3.43 -20.03
C LYS A 132 -0.29 3.17 -21.33
N LYS A 133 0.30 4.21 -21.93
CA LYS A 133 1.05 4.10 -23.20
C LYS A 133 2.23 3.15 -23.10
N ILE A 134 2.92 3.12 -21.96
CA ILE A 134 4.04 2.18 -21.71
C ILE A 134 3.58 0.80 -21.22
N GLY A 135 2.26 0.55 -21.18
CA GLY A 135 1.70 -0.73 -20.74
C GLY A 135 1.52 -0.88 -19.22
N PHE A 136 1.64 0.20 -18.44
CA PHE A 136 1.35 0.15 -17.01
C PHE A 136 -0.15 -0.05 -16.77
N ARG A 137 -0.49 -1.09 -16.01
CA ARG A 137 -1.88 -1.42 -15.66
C ARG A 137 -2.33 -0.60 -14.47
N LEU A 138 -3.32 0.27 -14.69
CA LEU A 138 -3.90 1.13 -13.67
C LEU A 138 -5.21 0.55 -13.12
N GLU A 139 -5.50 0.83 -11.87
CA GLU A 139 -6.82 0.68 -11.25
C GLU A 139 -7.15 1.94 -10.42
N PHE A 140 -8.40 2.09 -9.97
CA PHE A 140 -8.87 3.31 -9.30
C PHE A 140 -9.61 3.03 -7.99
N GLY A 141 -9.27 1.91 -7.34
CA GLY A 141 -9.98 1.44 -6.15
C GLY A 141 -11.25 0.67 -6.52
N GLU A 142 -11.82 0.00 -5.53
CA GLU A 142 -13.09 -0.73 -5.68
C GLU A 142 -14.17 0.25 -6.15
N ASP A 143 -14.82 -0.06 -7.28
CA ASP A 143 -15.88 0.78 -7.84
C ASP A 143 -15.47 2.27 -8.03
N GLY A 144 -14.17 2.50 -8.29
CA GLY A 144 -13.63 3.85 -8.54
C GLY A 144 -13.57 4.75 -7.31
N THR A 145 -13.51 4.21 -6.09
CA THR A 145 -13.52 5.00 -4.85
C THR A 145 -12.16 5.60 -4.44
N GLY A 146 -11.12 5.41 -5.25
CA GLY A 146 -9.84 6.07 -5.03
C GLY A 146 -8.99 5.46 -3.91
N TRP A 147 -7.87 6.13 -3.62
CA TRP A 147 -6.84 5.64 -2.72
C TRP A 147 -7.26 5.52 -1.24
N PRO A 148 -8.09 6.44 -0.66
CA PRO A 148 -8.33 6.36 0.79
C PRO A 148 -9.18 5.15 1.19
N LEU A 149 -10.16 4.77 0.35
CA LEU A 149 -10.96 3.58 0.60
C LEU A 149 -10.18 2.31 0.25
N LYS A 150 -9.32 2.34 -0.77
CA LYS A 150 -8.38 1.24 -1.03
C LYS A 150 -7.45 0.97 0.16
N TYR A 151 -6.93 2.02 0.79
CA TYR A 151 -6.14 1.92 2.03
C TYR A 151 -6.98 1.32 3.18
N ARG A 152 -8.20 1.82 3.42
CA ARG A 152 -9.08 1.30 4.48
C ARG A 152 -9.50 -0.16 4.26
N THR A 153 -9.61 -0.61 3.00
CA THR A 153 -9.97 -2.00 2.68
C THR A 153 -8.80 -2.98 2.80
N ARG A 154 -7.59 -2.61 2.32
CA ARG A 154 -6.46 -3.56 2.19
C ARG A 154 -5.14 -3.07 2.80
N GLY A 155 -4.98 -1.77 3.04
CA GLY A 155 -3.74 -1.19 3.56
C GLY A 155 -2.64 -0.96 2.52
N GLY A 156 -2.95 -1.04 1.21
CA GLY A 156 -1.96 -0.81 0.15
C GLY A 156 -2.49 -0.97 -1.28
N GLY A 157 -1.57 -1.05 -2.25
CA GLY A 157 -1.89 -1.17 -3.68
C GLY A 157 -2.10 0.16 -4.41
N TYR A 158 -1.63 1.24 -3.81
CA TYR A 158 -1.59 2.57 -4.42
C TYR A 158 -0.16 3.13 -4.36
N TYR A 159 0.08 4.19 -5.10
CA TYR A 159 1.30 4.99 -5.06
C TYR A 159 0.94 6.47 -5.20
N PHE A 160 1.53 7.28 -4.32
CA PHE A 160 1.49 8.74 -4.40
C PHE A 160 2.67 9.23 -5.21
N ASN A 161 2.41 9.67 -6.44
CA ASN A 161 3.46 10.03 -7.37
C ASN A 161 4.19 11.32 -6.96
N VAL A 162 5.52 11.21 -6.92
CA VAL A 162 6.49 12.30 -6.67
C VAL A 162 7.62 12.32 -7.71
N GLY A 163 7.42 11.72 -8.88
CA GLY A 163 8.39 11.76 -9.99
C GLY A 163 8.78 10.40 -10.58
N CYS A 164 8.61 9.30 -9.83
CA CYS A 164 8.98 7.98 -10.36
C CYS A 164 8.13 7.54 -11.57
N SER A 165 6.86 7.95 -11.64
CA SER A 165 6.00 7.62 -12.78
C SER A 165 6.49 8.27 -14.07
N GLU A 166 7.02 9.49 -13.97
CA GLU A 166 7.63 10.19 -15.09
C GLU A 166 8.90 9.48 -15.58
N LEU A 167 9.71 8.93 -14.67
CA LEU A 167 10.89 8.13 -15.05
C LEU A 167 10.50 6.86 -15.82
N LEU A 168 9.40 6.21 -15.44
CA LEU A 168 8.82 5.09 -16.20
C LEU A 168 8.36 5.54 -17.59
N ILE A 169 7.60 6.63 -17.67
CA ILE A 169 7.07 7.16 -18.94
C ILE A 169 8.21 7.54 -19.90
N GLN A 170 9.30 8.10 -19.37
CA GLN A 170 10.49 8.48 -20.12
C GLN A 170 11.38 7.28 -20.50
N GLY A 171 11.08 6.07 -20.03
CA GLY A 171 11.89 4.86 -20.26
C GLY A 171 13.21 4.84 -19.49
N LYS A 172 13.39 5.73 -18.52
CA LYS A 172 14.58 5.76 -17.64
C LYS A 172 14.56 4.63 -16.61
N ILE A 173 13.36 4.23 -16.20
CA ILE A 173 13.09 3.01 -15.46
C ILE A 173 12.27 2.10 -16.38
N GLY A 174 12.72 0.86 -16.55
CA GLY A 174 12.01 -0.13 -17.35
C GLY A 174 10.73 -0.63 -16.68
N LEU A 175 9.80 -1.15 -17.48
CA LEU A 175 8.58 -1.80 -17.00
C LEU A 175 8.39 -3.12 -17.74
N ILE A 176 8.17 -4.19 -16.99
CA ILE A 176 7.74 -5.49 -17.54
C ILE A 176 6.56 -6.04 -16.74
N GLN A 177 5.77 -6.92 -17.35
CA GLN A 177 4.71 -7.63 -16.63
C GLN A 177 5.23 -8.95 -16.08
N TYR A 178 4.86 -9.25 -14.83
CA TYR A 178 5.22 -10.53 -14.21
C TYR A 178 4.76 -11.73 -15.04
N ASN A 179 3.58 -11.62 -15.66
CA ASN A 179 3.01 -12.69 -16.48
C ASN A 179 3.78 -12.95 -17.79
N ASP A 180 4.69 -12.04 -18.17
CA ASP A 180 5.52 -12.19 -19.37
C ASP A 180 6.86 -12.89 -19.03
N ILE A 181 7.15 -13.10 -17.74
CA ILE A 181 8.31 -13.89 -17.29
C ILE A 181 8.00 -15.38 -17.50
N ALA A 182 8.89 -16.08 -18.20
CA ALA A 182 8.81 -17.53 -18.36
C ALA A 182 9.45 -18.25 -17.18
N SER A 183 10.66 -17.83 -16.79
CA SER A 183 11.37 -18.36 -15.61
C SER A 183 12.51 -17.44 -15.18
N PHE A 184 12.95 -17.59 -13.94
CA PHE A 184 14.24 -17.09 -13.50
C PHE A 184 15.32 -18.10 -13.89
N VAL A 185 16.48 -17.55 -14.24
CA VAL A 185 17.68 -18.30 -14.59
C VAL A 185 18.88 -17.65 -13.90
N SER A 186 20.05 -18.31 -13.91
CA SER A 186 21.23 -17.88 -13.17
C SER A 186 21.56 -16.39 -13.33
N GLY A 187 21.57 -15.87 -14.57
CA GLY A 187 21.92 -14.48 -14.86
C GLY A 187 20.78 -13.46 -14.88
N GLY A 188 19.53 -13.83 -14.56
CA GLY A 188 18.38 -12.92 -14.70
C GLY A 188 17.04 -13.58 -14.93
N VAL A 189 16.22 -12.99 -15.81
CA VAL A 189 14.88 -13.50 -16.16
C VAL A 189 14.76 -13.79 -17.65
N ALA A 190 14.28 -14.98 -17.97
CA ALA A 190 13.89 -15.36 -19.32
C ALA A 190 12.43 -14.97 -19.56
N MET A 191 12.19 -14.21 -20.61
CA MET A 191 10.86 -13.74 -21.01
C MET A 191 10.19 -14.75 -21.95
N LYS A 192 8.86 -14.76 -21.97
CA LYS A 192 8.06 -15.63 -22.85
C LYS A 192 8.22 -15.30 -24.34
N ASP A 193 8.64 -14.09 -24.66
CA ASP A 193 8.93 -13.63 -26.02
C ASP A 193 10.35 -14.01 -26.49
N GLY A 194 11.10 -14.77 -25.68
CA GLY A 194 12.45 -15.23 -25.98
C GLY A 194 13.56 -14.26 -25.56
N ARG A 195 13.24 -13.04 -25.10
CA ARG A 195 14.26 -12.12 -24.56
C ARG A 195 14.83 -12.65 -23.24
N MET A 196 16.10 -12.32 -22.99
CA MET A 196 16.78 -12.55 -21.73
C MET A 196 17.12 -11.20 -21.11
N LEU A 197 16.62 -10.92 -19.91
CA LEU A 197 16.95 -9.70 -19.17
C LEU A 197 17.92 -10.07 -18.06
N LEU A 198 19.12 -9.49 -18.12
CA LEU A 198 20.15 -9.70 -17.09
C LEU A 198 19.78 -8.95 -15.81
N GLY A 199 20.14 -9.53 -14.66
CA GLY A 199 19.90 -8.91 -13.36
C GLY A 199 20.90 -9.38 -12.32
N ASP A 200 21.30 -8.46 -11.45
CA ASP A 200 22.22 -8.69 -10.34
C ASP A 200 21.48 -8.67 -8.98
N LEU A 201 20.31 -8.02 -8.94
CA LEU A 201 19.47 -7.87 -7.75
C LEU A 201 17.98 -7.99 -8.11
N VAL A 202 17.25 -8.69 -7.24
CA VAL A 202 15.79 -8.68 -7.17
C VAL A 202 15.38 -8.08 -5.84
N VAL A 203 14.68 -6.94 -5.87
CA VAL A 203 14.03 -6.36 -4.70
C VAL A 203 12.56 -6.75 -4.67
N LEU A 204 12.14 -7.51 -3.66
CA LEU A 204 10.75 -7.86 -3.42
C LEU A 204 10.06 -6.71 -2.67
N ALA A 205 9.42 -5.81 -3.41
CA ALA A 205 8.54 -4.76 -2.89
C ALA A 205 7.08 -5.27 -2.82
N THR A 206 6.91 -6.44 -2.22
CA THR A 206 5.70 -7.28 -2.26
C THR A 206 4.73 -7.03 -1.10
N GLY A 207 4.95 -5.96 -0.35
CA GLY A 207 4.10 -5.47 0.74
C GLY A 207 4.34 -6.21 2.06
N TYR A 208 3.40 -6.03 2.97
CA TYR A 208 3.44 -6.61 4.32
C TYR A 208 2.17 -7.41 4.58
N LYS A 209 2.26 -8.39 5.47
CA LYS A 209 1.10 -9.10 5.99
C LYS A 209 0.34 -8.18 6.94
N GLY A 210 -0.99 -8.32 6.96
CA GLY A 210 -1.87 -7.48 7.76
C GLY A 210 -1.79 -7.78 9.27
N PRO A 211 -2.49 -6.98 10.09
CA PRO A 211 -2.48 -7.10 11.55
C PRO A 211 -2.91 -8.48 12.06
N ASP A 212 -3.79 -9.18 11.35
CA ASP A 212 -4.23 -10.55 11.69
C ASP A 212 -3.06 -11.53 11.84
N HIS A 213 -2.10 -11.45 10.92
CA HIS A 213 -0.91 -12.28 10.96
C HIS A 213 0.02 -11.91 12.12
N LEU A 214 0.05 -10.63 12.47
CA LEU A 214 0.81 -10.15 13.61
C LEU A 214 0.18 -10.63 14.92
N THR A 215 -1.14 -10.63 15.02
CA THR A 215 -1.88 -11.19 16.18
C THR A 215 -1.52 -12.65 16.40
N ALA A 216 -1.49 -13.47 15.34
CA ALA A 216 -1.09 -14.87 15.44
C ALA A 216 0.36 -15.04 15.90
N SER A 217 1.27 -14.21 15.37
CA SER A 217 2.69 -14.24 15.75
C SER A 217 2.94 -13.83 17.20
N LEU A 218 2.15 -12.90 17.74
CA LEU A 218 2.33 -12.37 19.10
C LEU A 218 1.59 -13.16 20.17
N PHE A 219 0.39 -13.65 19.87
CA PHE A 219 -0.53 -14.23 20.86
C PHE A 219 -0.96 -15.67 20.56
N GLY A 220 -0.48 -16.25 19.44
CA GLY A 220 -0.81 -17.60 19.03
C GLY A 220 -2.03 -17.71 18.12
N ALA A 221 -2.15 -18.85 17.44
CA ALA A 221 -3.20 -19.12 16.46
C ALA A 221 -4.61 -19.06 17.06
N ASP A 222 -4.80 -19.61 18.26
CA ASP A 222 -6.12 -19.63 18.92
C ASP A 222 -6.64 -18.23 19.21
N VAL A 223 -5.76 -17.31 19.64
CA VAL A 223 -6.13 -15.90 19.87
C VAL A 223 -6.46 -15.21 18.55
N ALA A 224 -5.67 -15.43 17.50
CA ALA A 224 -5.92 -14.85 16.19
C ALA A 224 -7.25 -15.32 15.58
N VAL A 225 -7.57 -16.62 15.70
CA VAL A 225 -8.85 -17.18 15.27
C VAL A 225 -10.01 -16.56 16.05
N ARG A 226 -9.85 -16.38 17.36
CA ARG A 226 -10.87 -15.76 18.21
C ARG A 226 -11.12 -14.31 17.81
N VAL A 227 -10.06 -13.52 17.62
CA VAL A 227 -10.14 -12.11 17.20
C VAL A 227 -10.76 -11.99 15.80
N GLY A 228 -10.30 -12.81 14.85
CA GLY A 228 -10.68 -12.69 13.45
C GLY A 228 -9.99 -11.52 12.75
N LYS A 229 -10.66 -10.95 11.75
CA LYS A 229 -10.14 -9.87 10.88
C LYS A 229 -9.96 -8.55 11.63
N VAL A 230 -8.82 -7.92 11.48
CA VAL A 230 -8.43 -6.63 12.03
C VAL A 230 -8.05 -5.75 10.84
N TRP A 231 -8.72 -4.60 10.73
CA TRP A 231 -8.66 -3.71 9.56
C TRP A 231 -9.42 -4.23 8.33
N GLY A 232 -9.89 -3.32 7.46
CA GLY A 232 -10.86 -3.62 6.40
C GLY A 232 -12.30 -3.51 6.90
N PHE A 233 -13.24 -3.30 5.98
CA PHE A 233 -14.66 -3.19 6.36
C PHE A 233 -15.28 -4.57 6.66
N ASP A 234 -16.20 -4.60 7.62
CA ASP A 234 -17.07 -5.73 7.93
C ASP A 234 -18.49 -5.55 7.34
N ASP A 235 -19.38 -6.51 7.61
CA ASP A 235 -20.77 -6.49 7.13
C ASP A 235 -21.59 -5.34 7.74
N LYS A 236 -21.13 -4.77 8.86
CA LYS A 236 -21.71 -3.58 9.51
C LYS A 236 -21.22 -2.28 8.88
N GLN A 237 -20.39 -2.37 7.84
CA GLN A 237 -19.77 -1.23 7.14
C GLN A 237 -18.78 -0.44 8.01
N GLU A 238 -18.21 -1.06 9.05
CA GLU A 238 -17.22 -0.45 9.95
C GLU A 238 -15.86 -1.16 9.82
N LEU A 239 -14.78 -0.50 10.27
CA LEU A 239 -13.45 -1.13 10.28
C LEU A 239 -13.40 -2.28 11.30
N SER A 240 -13.09 -3.50 10.83
CA SER A 240 -13.11 -4.73 11.62
C SER A 240 -12.19 -4.64 12.84
N ASN A 241 -12.74 -4.89 14.03
CA ASN A 241 -12.04 -4.95 15.31
C ASN A 241 -11.24 -3.69 15.72
N MET A 242 -11.48 -2.54 15.08
CA MET A 242 -10.78 -1.29 15.39
C MET A 242 -11.57 -0.46 16.42
N TRP A 243 -10.91 -0.04 17.50
CA TRP A 243 -11.46 0.81 18.57
C TRP A 243 -12.70 0.26 19.31
N MET A 244 -12.90 -1.06 19.23
CA MET A 244 -13.99 -1.78 19.88
C MET A 244 -13.43 -3.02 20.61
N PRO A 245 -14.21 -3.64 21.52
CA PRO A 245 -13.77 -4.86 22.17
C PRO A 245 -13.76 -6.00 21.17
N THR A 246 -12.66 -6.76 21.15
CA THR A 246 -12.57 -7.96 20.33
C THR A 246 -13.21 -9.15 21.04
N SER A 247 -13.44 -10.25 20.33
CA SER A 247 -13.86 -11.53 20.93
C SER A 247 -12.79 -12.15 21.85
N GLN A 248 -11.56 -11.61 21.85
CA GLN A 248 -10.55 -11.94 22.84
C GLN A 248 -10.60 -10.91 23.98
N THR A 249 -11.00 -11.37 25.16
CA THR A 249 -10.99 -10.53 26.37
C THR A 249 -9.60 -9.98 26.63
N GLY A 250 -9.52 -8.69 26.96
CA GLY A 250 -8.26 -8.01 27.26
C GLY A 250 -7.50 -7.49 26.04
N LEU A 251 -8.03 -7.65 24.82
CA LEU A 251 -7.35 -7.25 23.58
C LEU A 251 -8.18 -6.27 22.76
N TRP A 252 -7.53 -5.17 22.35
CA TRP A 252 -8.08 -4.09 21.53
C TRP A 252 -7.05 -3.64 20.49
N PHE A 253 -7.56 -3.08 19.38
CA PHE A 253 -6.74 -2.50 18.32
C PHE A 253 -7.04 -1.00 18.14
N THR A 254 -5.99 -0.23 17.87
CA THR A 254 -6.04 1.19 17.49
C THR A 254 -5.01 1.44 16.38
N GLY A 255 -5.29 2.36 15.47
CA GLY A 255 -4.45 2.61 14.29
C GLY A 255 -5.05 3.69 13.40
N GLY A 256 -4.73 3.70 12.10
CA GLY A 256 -5.31 4.64 11.15
C GLY A 256 -4.72 6.06 11.19
N SER A 257 -5.46 7.03 10.63
CA SER A 257 -5.02 8.42 10.50
C SER A 257 -5.09 9.18 11.83
N PHE A 258 -4.48 10.36 11.89
CA PHE A 258 -4.57 11.21 13.10
C PHE A 258 -6.00 11.56 13.49
N ALA A 259 -6.89 11.78 12.53
CA ALA A 259 -8.30 12.05 12.80
C ALA A 259 -8.96 10.87 13.54
N GLN A 260 -8.74 9.65 13.04
CA GLN A 260 -9.24 8.43 13.67
C GLN A 260 -8.64 8.25 15.06
N CYS A 261 -7.32 8.41 15.22
CA CYS A 261 -6.66 8.32 16.51
C CYS A 261 -7.21 9.33 17.53
N ARG A 262 -7.38 10.61 17.15
CA ARG A 262 -7.87 11.66 18.06
C ARG A 262 -9.31 11.43 18.49
N ILE A 263 -10.18 10.97 17.59
CA ILE A 263 -11.59 10.71 17.88
C ILE A 263 -11.75 9.40 18.68
N TYR A 264 -11.20 8.29 18.19
CA TYR A 264 -11.53 6.97 18.72
C TYR A 264 -10.73 6.54 19.94
N SER A 265 -9.55 7.12 20.21
CA SER A 265 -8.78 6.78 21.42
C SER A 265 -9.55 7.09 22.70
N ARG A 266 -10.36 8.16 22.71
CA ARG A 266 -11.22 8.52 23.84
C ARG A 266 -12.29 7.44 24.08
N TYR A 267 -12.98 7.00 23.04
CA TYR A 267 -14.00 5.96 23.17
C TYR A 267 -13.40 4.62 23.58
N LEU A 268 -12.24 4.27 23.04
CA LEU A 268 -11.51 3.08 23.46
C LEU A 268 -11.15 3.13 24.95
N ALA A 269 -10.59 4.25 25.43
CA ALA A 269 -10.23 4.42 26.82
C ALA A 269 -11.46 4.35 27.76
N MET A 270 -12.59 4.94 27.36
CA MET A 270 -13.84 4.85 28.14
C MET A 270 -14.38 3.43 28.23
N GLN A 271 -14.32 2.66 27.14
CA GLN A 271 -14.74 1.24 27.13
C GLN A 271 -13.86 0.40 28.06
N ILE A 272 -12.53 0.58 27.99
CA ILE A 272 -11.60 -0.11 28.87
C ILE A 272 -11.90 0.27 30.33
N LYS A 273 -12.01 1.57 30.63
CA LYS A 273 -12.32 2.04 31.98
C LYS A 273 -13.63 1.46 32.51
N ALA A 274 -14.68 1.45 31.69
CA ALA A 274 -15.99 0.92 32.07
C ALA A 274 -15.91 -0.56 32.46
N ARG A 275 -15.13 -1.37 31.73
CA ARG A 275 -14.88 -2.78 32.09
C ARG A 275 -14.09 -2.93 33.39
N GLU A 276 -13.02 -2.16 33.54
CA GLU A 276 -12.18 -2.20 34.75
C GLU A 276 -12.95 -1.82 36.03
N VAL A 277 -14.01 -1.01 35.92
CA VAL A 277 -14.88 -0.64 37.05
C VAL A 277 -16.17 -1.46 37.12
N GLY A 278 -16.35 -2.48 36.27
CA GLY A 278 -17.52 -3.37 36.29
C GLY A 278 -18.83 -2.73 35.82
N LEU A 279 -18.79 -1.70 34.97
CA LEU A 279 -19.98 -1.09 34.37
C LEU A 279 -20.50 -1.83 33.13
N ILE A 280 -19.61 -2.54 32.42
CA ILE A 280 -19.89 -3.39 31.24
C ILE A 280 -18.98 -4.61 31.22
#